data_AF-A0A3B0QUI4-F1
#
_entry.id   AF-A0A3B0QUI4-F1
#
_cell.length_a   1.000
_cell.length_b   1.000
_cell.length_c   1.000
_cell.angle_alpha   90.00
_cell.angle_beta   90.00
_cell.angle_gamma   90.00
#
_symmetry.space_group_name_H-M   'P 1'
#
loop_
_entity.id
_entity.type
_entity.pdbx_description
1 polymer ?
#
loop_
_entity_poly.entity_id
_entity_poly.type
_entity_poly.pdbx_seq_one_letter_code
_entity_poly.pdbx_strand_id
1 'polypeptide(L)'
;MRYKDGLKDEGGMALVLALVMLTLMSVLATIMFKVTDHEMQISRNYSWRQDAFYAADSGVEYAQTDANIYTAIGLGTINIPVGGASLAAGASDATGTVEFLASGNPPTGLGVDATMFQGNYYLIKVTGTGRSNSTLGLESSVVRIVPRP
;
A
#
# COMPACT_ATOMS: atom_id res chain seq x y z
N MET A 1 64.99 48.99 -21.47
CA MET A 1 64.28 47.75 -21.86
C MET A 1 62.94 47.73 -21.12
N ARG A 2 61.81 47.87 -21.81
CA ARG A 2 60.48 47.95 -21.18
C ARG A 2 59.55 46.93 -21.84
N TYR A 3 59.29 45.83 -21.15
CA TYR A 3 58.27 44.85 -21.53
C TYR A 3 56.96 45.32 -20.89
N LYS A 4 56.07 45.89 -21.68
CA LYS A 4 54.68 46.14 -21.30
C LYS A 4 53.86 45.82 -22.54
N ASP A 5 53.27 44.64 -22.55
CA ASP A 5 51.95 44.34 -23.13
C ASP A 5 51.71 42.83 -22.99
N GLY A 6 50.66 42.47 -22.24
CA GLY A 6 50.28 41.07 -22.00
C GLY A 6 49.00 40.90 -21.18
N LEU A 7 48.64 41.87 -20.33
CA LEU A 7 47.53 41.74 -19.37
C LEU A 7 46.16 42.26 -19.84
N LYS A 8 45.98 42.58 -21.14
CA LYS A 8 44.73 43.20 -21.62
C LYS A 8 43.58 42.23 -21.95
N ASP A 9 43.84 40.92 -22.02
CA ASP A 9 42.83 39.90 -22.39
C ASP A 9 42.44 38.91 -21.26
N GLU A 10 43.03 39.03 -20.07
CA GLU A 10 42.78 38.10 -18.96
C GLU A 10 41.39 38.31 -18.32
N GLY A 11 40.88 39.54 -18.35
CA GLY A 11 39.56 39.89 -17.82
C GLY A 11 38.39 39.28 -18.60
N GLY A 12 38.54 39.12 -19.92
CA GLY A 12 37.54 38.47 -20.78
C GLY A 12 37.46 36.97 -20.52
N MET A 13 38.62 36.31 -20.39
CA MET A 13 38.68 34.89 -20.06
C MET A 13 38.17 34.58 -18.64
N ALA A 14 38.45 35.46 -17.68
CA ALA A 14 37.91 35.33 -16.32
C ALA A 14 36.37 35.46 -16.31
N LEU A 15 35.79 36.37 -17.10
CA LEU A 15 34.34 36.50 -17.24
C LEU A 15 33.71 35.25 -17.89
N VAL A 16 34.32 34.73 -18.96
CA VAL A 16 33.84 33.51 -19.62
C VAL A 16 33.89 32.32 -18.67
N LEU A 17 34.99 32.15 -17.92
CA LEU A 17 35.11 31.11 -16.90
C LEU A 17 34.06 31.26 -15.80
N ALA A 18 33.82 32.49 -15.33
CA ALA A 18 32.79 32.76 -14.32
C ALA A 18 31.39 32.41 -14.83
N LEU A 19 31.05 32.76 -16.08
CA LEU A 19 29.78 32.42 -16.70
C LEU A 19 29.61 30.92 -16.89
N VAL A 20 30.65 30.22 -17.35
CA VAL A 20 30.61 28.76 -17.47
C VAL A 20 30.38 28.11 -16.10
N MET A 21 31.11 28.54 -15.06
CA MET A 21 30.91 28.03 -13.69
C MET A 21 29.50 28.36 -13.16
N LEU A 22 28.99 29.56 -13.42
CA LEU A 22 27.63 29.95 -13.05
C LEU A 22 26.59 29.07 -13.74
N THR A 23 26.74 28.80 -15.04
CA THR A 23 25.82 27.94 -15.78
C THR A 23 25.87 26.50 -15.27
N LEU A 24 27.06 25.96 -14.99
CA LEU A 24 27.21 24.62 -14.41
C LEU A 24 26.53 24.52 -13.04
N MET A 25 26.74 25.50 -12.17
CA MET A 25 26.07 25.56 -10.86
C MET A 25 24.55 25.68 -11.01
N SER A 26 24.06 26.44 -11.98
CA SER A 26 22.62 26.59 -12.25
C SER A 26 21.98 25.29 -12.72
N VAL A 27 22.68 24.53 -13.57
CA VAL A 27 22.23 23.20 -14.02
C VAL A 27 22.19 22.22 -12.85
N LEU A 28 23.24 22.19 -12.03
CA LEU A 28 23.30 21.31 -10.84
C LEU A 28 22.21 21.66 -9.82
N ALA A 29 22.01 22.95 -9.55
CA ALA A 29 20.95 23.41 -8.65
C ALA A 29 19.57 22.99 -9.17
N THR A 30 19.31 23.14 -10.47
CA THR A 30 18.04 22.74 -11.08
C THR A 30 17.80 21.23 -10.97
N ILE A 31 18.83 20.41 -11.16
CA ILE A 31 18.73 18.96 -11.02
C ILE A 31 18.41 18.59 -9.56
N MET A 32 19.08 19.21 -8.58
CA MET A 32 18.82 18.97 -7.17
C MET A 32 17.38 19.31 -6.77
N PHE A 33 16.84 20.45 -7.22
CA PHE A 33 15.45 20.80 -6.97
C PHE A 33 14.47 19.76 -7.52
N LYS A 34 14.71 19.28 -8.75
CA LYS A 34 13.87 18.23 -9.35
C LYS A 34 13.93 16.92 -8.58
N VAL A 35 15.10 16.54 -8.06
CA VAL A 35 15.24 15.33 -7.24
C VAL A 35 14.42 15.46 -5.96
N THR A 36 14.47 16.61 -5.27
CA THR A 36 13.66 16.85 -4.05
C THR A 36 12.16 16.77 -4.33
N ASP A 37 11.69 17.34 -5.44
CA ASP A 37 10.27 17.25 -5.81
C ASP A 37 9.84 15.80 -6.08
N HIS A 38 10.69 15.02 -6.75
CA HIS A 38 10.44 13.60 -7.00
C HIS A 38 10.43 12.79 -5.70
N GLU A 39 11.40 12.98 -4.80
CA GLU A 39 11.44 12.31 -3.51
C GLU A 39 10.21 12.63 -2.66
N MET A 40 9.77 13.89 -2.65
CA MET A 40 8.54 14.28 -1.95
C MET A 40 7.30 13.60 -2.54
N GLN A 41 7.20 13.50 -3.88
CA GLN A 41 6.08 12.81 -4.53
C GLN A 41 6.09 11.30 -4.22
N ILE A 42 7.27 10.67 -4.26
CA ILE A 42 7.43 9.25 -3.92
C ILE A 42 7.05 9.02 -2.45
N SER A 43 7.52 9.86 -1.55
CA SER A 43 7.21 9.78 -0.11
C SER A 43 5.70 9.91 0.16
N ARG A 44 5.03 10.85 -0.51
CA ARG A 44 3.57 11.00 -0.43
C ARG A 44 2.82 9.76 -0.92
N ASN A 45 3.20 9.23 -2.07
CA ASN A 45 2.59 8.03 -2.61
C ASN A 45 2.83 6.81 -1.69
N TYR A 46 4.02 6.69 -1.12
CA TYR A 46 4.32 5.65 -0.14
C TYR A 46 3.43 5.75 1.10
N SER A 47 3.29 6.95 1.67
CA SER A 47 2.39 7.18 2.82
C SER A 47 0.93 6.85 2.48
N TRP A 48 0.42 7.27 1.32
CA TRP A 48 -0.97 6.99 0.96
C TRP A 48 -1.23 5.50 0.72
N ARG A 49 -0.25 4.78 0.16
CA ARG A 49 -0.32 3.32 0.03
C ARG A 49 -0.29 2.63 1.38
N GLN A 50 0.50 3.13 2.32
CA GLN A 50 0.55 2.60 3.67
C GLN A 50 -0.79 2.81 4.40
N ASP A 51 -1.43 3.97 4.23
CA ASP A 51 -2.77 4.23 4.76
C ASP A 51 -3.80 3.26 4.18
N ALA A 52 -3.77 3.02 2.86
CA ALA A 52 -4.65 2.06 2.19
C ALA A 52 -4.39 0.62 2.67
N PHE A 53 -3.13 0.26 2.93
CA PHE A 53 -2.77 -1.05 3.49
C PHE A 53 -3.36 -1.25 4.88
N TYR A 54 -3.19 -0.29 5.79
CA TYR A 54 -3.75 -0.40 7.14
C TYR A 54 -5.27 -0.45 7.15
N ALA A 55 -5.92 0.27 6.23
CA ALA A 55 -7.37 0.16 6.06
C ALA A 55 -7.78 -1.23 5.53
N ALA A 56 -7.08 -1.78 4.55
CA ALA A 56 -7.35 -3.12 4.07
C ALA A 56 -7.17 -4.17 5.17
N ASP A 57 -6.11 -4.03 5.99
CA ASP A 57 -5.79 -4.94 7.09
C ASP A 57 -6.86 -4.89 8.19
N SER A 58 -7.38 -3.71 8.54
CA SER A 58 -8.49 -3.59 9.48
C SER A 58 -9.77 -4.25 8.97
N GLY A 59 -10.01 -4.23 7.65
CA GLY A 59 -11.13 -4.94 7.04
C GLY A 59 -10.95 -6.45 7.02
N VAL A 60 -9.72 -6.95 6.87
CA VAL A 60 -9.43 -8.39 7.03
C VAL A 60 -9.67 -8.81 8.47
N GLU A 61 -9.16 -8.05 9.45
CA GLU A 61 -9.33 -8.34 10.87
C GLU A 61 -10.82 -8.33 11.27
N TYR A 62 -11.60 -7.37 10.75
CA TYR A 62 -13.04 -7.33 10.93
C TYR A 62 -13.71 -8.61 10.41
N ALA A 63 -13.36 -9.05 9.19
CA ALA A 63 -13.88 -10.26 8.60
C ALA A 63 -13.46 -11.54 9.36
N GLN A 64 -12.28 -11.56 9.97
CA GLN A 64 -11.82 -12.69 10.78
C GLN A 64 -12.51 -12.75 12.14
N THR A 65 -12.79 -11.61 12.75
CA THR A 65 -13.34 -11.52 14.11
C THR A 65 -14.86 -11.71 14.16
N ASP A 66 -15.61 -11.27 13.14
CA ASP A 66 -17.06 -11.38 13.17
C ASP A 66 -17.55 -12.79 12.78
N ALA A 67 -17.84 -13.59 13.82
CA ALA A 67 -18.36 -14.95 13.66
C ALA A 67 -19.71 -15.02 12.92
N ASN A 68 -20.49 -13.94 12.89
CA ASN A 68 -21.80 -13.91 12.23
C ASN A 68 -21.67 -13.97 10.70
N ILE A 69 -20.57 -13.45 10.16
CA ILE A 69 -20.26 -13.54 8.73
C ILE A 69 -20.24 -15.01 8.30
N TYR A 70 -19.54 -15.85 9.06
CA TYR A 70 -19.39 -17.27 8.72
C TYR A 70 -20.62 -18.13 9.03
N THR A 71 -21.55 -17.67 9.88
CA THR A 71 -22.85 -18.36 10.07
C THR A 71 -23.87 -17.96 9.01
N ALA A 72 -23.81 -16.73 8.50
CA ALA A 72 -24.75 -16.20 7.52
C ALA A 72 -24.40 -16.53 6.05
N ILE A 73 -23.11 -16.65 5.70
CA ILE A 73 -22.65 -16.88 4.31
C ILE A 73 -23.19 -18.18 3.70
N GLY A 74 -23.26 -19.25 4.48
CA GLY A 74 -23.51 -20.59 3.94
C GLY A 74 -22.47 -20.99 2.90
N LEU A 75 -22.91 -21.27 1.67
CA LEU A 75 -22.06 -21.63 0.51
C LEU A 75 -21.88 -20.47 -0.49
N GLY A 76 -22.08 -19.22 -0.05
CA GLY A 76 -22.10 -18.04 -0.93
C GLY A 76 -20.98 -17.04 -0.67
N THR A 77 -21.29 -15.79 -0.96
CA THR A 77 -20.40 -14.63 -0.75
C THR A 77 -21.16 -13.55 0.01
N ILE A 78 -20.50 -12.88 0.96
CA ILE A 78 -21.03 -11.70 1.66
C ILE A 78 -20.09 -10.51 1.44
N ASN A 79 -20.66 -9.32 1.28
CA ASN A 79 -19.90 -8.07 1.26
C ASN A 79 -19.64 -7.60 2.69
N ILE A 80 -18.42 -7.12 2.94
CA ILE A 80 -18.05 -6.45 4.19
C ILE A 80 -17.81 -4.96 3.94
N PRO A 81 -18.09 -4.09 4.92
CA PRO A 81 -18.70 -4.40 6.23
C PRO A 81 -20.18 -4.82 6.16
N VAL A 82 -20.60 -5.71 7.08
CA VAL A 82 -21.98 -6.20 7.14
C VAL A 82 -22.89 -5.29 7.96
N GLY A 83 -24.20 -5.31 7.69
CA GLY A 83 -25.19 -4.63 8.54
C GLY A 83 -25.11 -3.10 8.55
N GLY A 84 -24.42 -2.49 7.56
CA GLY A 84 -24.23 -1.03 7.51
C GLY A 84 -23.19 -0.51 8.50
N ALA A 85 -22.37 -1.40 9.10
CA ALA A 85 -21.18 -0.97 9.82
C ALA A 85 -20.24 -0.21 8.87
N SER A 86 -19.46 0.72 9.42
CA SER A 86 -18.44 1.45 8.67
C SER A 86 -17.07 1.11 9.22
N LEU A 87 -16.13 0.81 8.32
CA LEU A 87 -14.72 0.60 8.65
C LEU A 87 -13.90 1.87 8.38
N ALA A 88 -14.58 2.98 8.09
CA ALA A 88 -13.95 4.24 7.78
C ALA A 88 -13.26 4.84 9.02
N ALA A 89 -11.97 5.15 8.86
CA ALA A 89 -11.15 5.85 9.83
C ALA A 89 -10.57 7.11 9.17
N GLY A 90 -11.24 8.25 9.34
CA GLY A 90 -10.83 9.51 8.72
C GLY A 90 -10.99 9.49 7.20
N ALA A 91 -9.88 9.62 6.46
CA ALA A 91 -9.87 9.58 4.99
C ALA A 91 -9.64 8.17 4.43
N SER A 92 -9.56 7.16 5.29
CA SER A 92 -9.34 5.77 4.92
C SER A 92 -10.59 4.93 5.18
N ASP A 93 -10.85 3.94 4.35
CA ASP A 93 -11.99 3.03 4.47
C ASP A 93 -11.64 1.64 3.92
N ALA A 94 -12.43 0.63 4.26
CA ALA A 94 -12.20 -0.75 3.87
C ALA A 94 -13.51 -1.39 3.40
N THR A 95 -13.48 -1.98 2.21
CA THR A 95 -14.63 -2.69 1.63
C THR A 95 -14.16 -4.00 1.03
N GLY A 96 -15.00 -5.03 1.03
CA GLY A 96 -14.53 -6.34 0.58
C GLY A 96 -15.61 -7.39 0.49
N THR A 97 -15.18 -8.62 0.28
CA THR A 97 -16.04 -9.80 0.23
C THR A 97 -15.43 -10.96 0.99
N VAL A 98 -16.28 -11.80 1.56
CA VAL A 98 -15.93 -13.10 2.12
C VAL A 98 -16.68 -14.16 1.32
N GLU A 99 -15.94 -15.09 0.73
CA GLU A 99 -16.43 -16.12 -0.20
C GLU A 99 -16.17 -17.51 0.38
N PHE A 100 -17.19 -18.37 0.38
CA PHE A 100 -16.99 -19.79 0.69
C PHE A 100 -16.29 -20.47 -0.49
N LEU A 101 -15.20 -21.17 -0.20
CA LEU A 101 -14.38 -21.82 -1.23
C LEU A 101 -14.68 -23.32 -1.32
N ALA A 102 -14.58 -24.03 -0.19
CA ALA A 102 -14.78 -25.47 -0.14
C ALA A 102 -14.98 -25.97 1.29
N SER A 103 -15.48 -27.20 1.43
CA SER A 103 -15.47 -27.96 2.68
C SER A 103 -14.59 -29.21 2.51
N GLY A 104 -13.79 -29.54 3.52
CA GLY A 104 -12.89 -30.69 3.47
C GLY A 104 -12.51 -31.22 4.85
N ASN A 105 -11.51 -32.11 4.88
CA ASN A 105 -10.94 -32.56 6.14
C ASN A 105 -10.30 -31.38 6.87
N PRO A 106 -10.44 -31.29 8.20
CA PRO A 106 -9.79 -30.24 8.96
C PRO A 106 -8.26 -30.32 8.78
N PRO A 107 -7.55 -29.17 8.79
CA PRO A 107 -6.09 -29.15 8.72
C PRO A 107 -5.44 -30.05 9.77
N THR A 108 -4.38 -30.73 9.38
CA THR A 108 -3.58 -31.55 10.31
C THR A 108 -2.91 -30.67 11.37
N GLY A 109 -2.80 -31.17 12.60
CA GLY A 109 -2.18 -30.44 13.71
C GLY A 109 -3.14 -29.64 14.61
N LEU A 110 -4.45 -29.61 14.30
CA LEU A 110 -5.47 -28.94 15.13
C LEU A 110 -6.01 -29.80 16.28
N GLY A 111 -5.61 -31.07 16.39
CA GLY A 111 -6.09 -31.99 17.43
C GLY A 111 -7.56 -32.38 17.32
N VAL A 112 -8.20 -32.11 16.18
CA VAL A 112 -9.61 -32.45 15.91
C VAL A 112 -9.72 -33.74 15.12
N ASP A 113 -10.75 -34.54 15.44
CA ASP A 113 -11.03 -35.79 14.72
C ASP A 113 -11.62 -35.50 13.34
N ALA A 114 -10.91 -35.92 12.29
CA ALA A 114 -11.32 -35.75 10.90
C ALA A 114 -12.56 -36.58 10.51
N THR A 115 -13.05 -37.48 11.36
CA THR A 115 -14.31 -38.22 11.16
C THR A 115 -15.52 -37.45 11.70
N MET A 116 -15.35 -36.72 12.79
CA MET A 116 -16.42 -35.99 13.49
C MET A 116 -16.52 -34.51 13.10
N PHE A 117 -15.45 -33.94 12.55
CA PHE A 117 -15.38 -32.53 12.18
C PHE A 117 -14.98 -32.35 10.71
N GLN A 118 -15.43 -31.26 10.11
CA GLN A 118 -15.03 -30.79 8.78
C GLN A 118 -14.54 -29.34 8.84
N GLY A 119 -13.61 -28.99 7.95
CA GLY A 119 -13.12 -27.63 7.77
C GLY A 119 -13.83 -26.96 6.60
N ASN A 120 -14.49 -25.84 6.84
CA ASN A 120 -15.01 -24.95 5.81
C ASN A 120 -13.99 -23.85 5.54
N TYR A 121 -13.57 -23.72 4.29
CA TYR A 121 -12.56 -22.76 3.84
C TYR A 121 -13.25 -21.55 3.24
N TYR A 122 -12.81 -20.37 3.67
CA TYR A 122 -13.31 -19.08 3.20
C TYR A 122 -12.15 -18.23 2.70
N LEU A 123 -12.40 -17.47 1.65
CA LEU A 123 -11.50 -16.48 1.09
C LEU A 123 -12.04 -15.09 1.42
N ILE A 124 -11.20 -14.25 2.01
CA ILE A 124 -11.47 -12.87 2.36
C ILE A 124 -10.71 -12.01 1.37
N LYS A 125 -11.41 -11.16 0.63
CA LYS A 125 -10.83 -10.16 -0.28
C LYS A 125 -11.22 -8.78 0.20
N VAL A 126 -10.26 -7.95 0.56
CA VAL A 126 -10.52 -6.61 1.07
C VAL A 126 -9.76 -5.59 0.24
N THR A 127 -10.44 -4.53 -0.15
CA THR A 127 -9.85 -3.34 -0.75
C THR A 127 -9.90 -2.20 0.26
N GLY A 128 -8.74 -1.81 0.75
CA GLY A 128 -8.55 -0.59 1.53
C GLY A 128 -8.41 0.60 0.60
N THR A 129 -9.11 1.68 0.92
CA THR A 129 -8.98 2.99 0.29
C THR A 129 -8.33 3.91 1.31
N GLY A 130 -7.21 4.52 0.95
CA GLY A 130 -6.51 5.53 1.73
C GLY A 130 -6.67 6.92 1.13
N ARG A 131 -5.90 7.87 1.68
CA ARG A 131 -5.92 9.27 1.25
C ARG A 131 -5.61 9.42 -0.25
N SER A 132 -6.22 10.41 -0.89
CA SER A 132 -6.11 10.67 -2.33
C SER A 132 -6.59 9.49 -3.21
N ASN A 133 -7.58 8.73 -2.76
CA ASN A 133 -8.14 7.57 -3.47
C ASN A 133 -7.07 6.51 -3.81
N SER A 134 -6.02 6.39 -2.97
CA SER A 134 -5.06 5.29 -3.08
C SER A 134 -5.76 4.01 -2.67
N THR A 135 -5.72 2.96 -3.50
CA THR A 135 -6.39 1.69 -3.20
C THR A 135 -5.38 0.57 -3.11
N LEU A 136 -5.60 -0.36 -2.18
CA LEU A 136 -4.80 -1.57 -2.03
C LEU A 136 -5.70 -2.77 -1.73
N GLY A 137 -5.47 -3.88 -2.43
CA GLY A 137 -6.18 -5.15 -2.20
C GLY A 137 -5.35 -6.10 -1.34
N LEU A 138 -6.00 -6.72 -0.34
CA LEU A 138 -5.46 -7.81 0.46
C LEU A 138 -6.37 -9.03 0.32
N GLU A 139 -5.74 -10.20 0.29
CA GLU A 139 -6.42 -11.48 0.29
C GLU A 139 -5.93 -12.31 1.48
N SER A 140 -6.87 -12.92 2.19
CA SER A 140 -6.61 -13.78 3.33
C SER A 140 -7.55 -14.97 3.30
N SER A 141 -7.14 -16.11 3.85
CA SER A 141 -7.97 -17.31 3.91
C SER A 141 -8.18 -17.76 5.34
N VAL A 142 -9.40 -18.14 5.68
CA VAL A 142 -9.78 -18.62 7.00
C VAL A 142 -10.42 -19.99 6.88
N VAL A 143 -10.11 -20.86 7.83
CA VAL A 143 -10.78 -22.16 7.98
C VAL A 143 -11.60 -22.17 9.25
N ARG A 144 -12.87 -22.54 9.14
CA ARG A 144 -13.78 -22.75 10.27
C ARG A 144 -14.01 -24.24 10.45
N ILE A 145 -13.78 -24.73 11.66
CA ILE A 145 -14.08 -26.12 12.02
C ILE A 145 -15.55 -26.21 12.44
N VAL A 146 -16.29 -27.10 11.80
CA VAL A 146 -17.70 -27.37 12.10
C VAL A 146 -17.92 -28.88 12.26
N PRO A 147 -18.89 -29.33 13.07
CA PRO A 147 -19.24 -30.75 13.15
C PRO A 147 -19.66 -31.28 11.79
N ARG A 148 -19.27 -32.52 11.48
CA ARG A 148 -19.76 -33.22 10.29
C ARG A 148 -21.21 -33.66 10.54
N PRO A 149 -22.13 -33.39 9.61
CA PRO A 149 -23.52 -33.87 9.70
C PRO A 149 -23.61 -35.39 9.59
#